data_AF-A0A967M0M6-F1
#
_entry.id   AF-A0A967M0M6-F1
#
_cell.length_a   1.000
_cell.length_b   1.000
_cell.length_c   1.000
_cell.angle_alpha   90.00
_cell.angle_beta   90.00
_cell.angle_gamma   90.00
#
_symmetry.space_group_name_H-M   'P 1'
#
loop_
_entity.id
_entity.type
_entity.pdbx_description
1 polymer ?
#
loop_
_entity_poly.entity_id
_entity_poly.type
_entity_poly.pdbx_seq_one_letter_code
_entity_poly.pdbx_strand_id
1 'polypeptide(L)' 'MKYIATIDDQSFEVEINEQGEILANGERLPADFMAVAEQAVYSLLLDNKSYEAHIT' A
#
# COMPACT_ATOMS: atom_id res chain seq x y z
N MET A 1 5.06 11.91 0.14
CA MET A 1 3.95 12.15 1.10
C MET A 1 4.09 11.18 2.27
N LYS A 2 3.68 11.56 3.49
CA LYS A 2 3.72 10.69 4.67
C LYS A 2 2.33 10.48 5.25
N TYR A 3 2.05 9.27 5.71
CA TYR A 3 0.79 8.84 6.30
C TYR A 3 1.06 8.01 7.54
N ILE A 4 0.11 7.96 8.46
CA ILE A 4 0.10 7.02 9.58
C ILE A 4 -1.07 6.06 9.36
N ALA A 5 -0.79 4.77 9.35
CA ALA A 5 -1.78 3.71 9.36
C ALA A 5 -1.75 3.00 10.70
N THR A 6 -2.90 2.63 11.24
CA THR A 6 -3.00 1.87 12.50
C THR A 6 -3.73 0.56 12.25
N ILE A 7 -3.12 -0.55 12.62
CA ILE A 7 -3.69 -1.90 12.53
C ILE A 7 -3.54 -2.54 13.90
N ASP A 8 -4.63 -3.00 14.51
CA ASP A 8 -4.64 -3.62 15.85
C ASP A 8 -3.84 -2.82 16.89
N ASP A 9 -4.12 -1.51 16.99
CA ASP A 9 -3.43 -0.54 17.87
C ASP A 9 -1.93 -0.31 17.58
N GLN A 10 -1.38 -0.96 16.56
CA GLN A 10 -0.02 -0.73 16.09
C GLN A 10 0.00 0.31 14.96
N SER A 11 0.77 1.37 15.16
CA SER A 11 0.96 2.42 14.14
C SER A 11 2.15 2.14 13.24
N PHE A 12 1.98 2.46 11.96
CA PHE A 12 2.96 2.33 10.90
C PHE A 12 3.10 3.67 10.20
N GLU A 13 4.34 4.17 10.08
CA GLU A 13 4.65 5.30 9.22
C GLU A 13 4.74 4.78 7.78
N VAL A 14 3.91 5.32 6.89
CA VAL A 14 3.92 5.01 5.47
C VAL A 14 4.40 6.24 4.71
N GLU A 15 5.50 6.08 3.97
CA GLU A 15 6.07 7.13 3.12
C GLU A 15 5.95 6.72 1.65
N ILE A 16 5.46 7.63 0.82
CA ILE A 16 5.47 7.52 -0.64
C ILE A 16 6.44 8.58 -1.15
N ASN A 17 7.60 8.17 -1.68
CA ASN A 17 8.61 9.11 -2.15
C ASN A 17 8.30 9.66 -3.56
N GLU A 18 9.14 10.57 -4.05
CA GLU A 18 8.95 11.21 -5.38
C GLU A 18 9.05 10.22 -6.55
N GLN A 19 9.72 9.08 -6.34
CA GLN A 19 9.83 7.99 -7.30
C GLN A 19 8.62 7.04 -7.24
N GLY A 20 7.65 7.28 -6.35
CA GLY A 20 6.48 6.44 -6.14
C GLY A 20 6.76 5.18 -5.31
N GLU A 21 7.94 5.07 -4.70
CA GLU A 21 8.27 3.93 -3.84
C GLU A 21 7.59 4.07 -2.48
N ILE A 22 7.14 2.94 -1.94
CA ILE A 22 6.50 2.86 -0.64
C ILE A 22 7.50 2.37 0.40
N LEU A 23 7.58 3.08 1.52
CA LEU A 23 8.29 2.64 2.71
C LEU A 23 7.32 2.51 3.88
N ALA A 24 7.37 1.40 4.59
CA ALA A 24 6.66 1.19 5.86
C ALA A 24 7.70 1.13 6.99
N ASN A 25 7.64 2.08 7.94
CA ASN A 25 8.64 2.22 9.01
C ASN A 25 10.10 2.25 8.48
N GLY A 26 10.31 2.83 7.29
CA GLY A 26 11.61 2.90 6.63
C GLY A 26 12.01 1.66 5.84
N GLU A 27 11.21 0.58 5.87
CA GLU A 27 11.43 -0.63 5.06
C GLU A 27 10.72 -0.49 3.71
N ARG A 28 11.45 -0.70 2.61
CA ARG A 28 10.91 -0.59 1.25
C ARG A 28 9.97 -1.77 0.96
N LEU A 29 8.74 -1.47 0.57
CA LEU A 29 7.75 -2.45 0.13
C LEU A 29 7.67 -2.47 -1.40
N PRO A 30 8.06 -3.57 -2.07
CA PRO A 30 7.92 -3.71 -3.51
C PRO A 30 6.44 -3.99 -3.85
N ALA A 31 5.67 -2.91 -3.95
CA ALA A 31 4.26 -2.94 -4.32
C ALA A 31 4.08 -2.52 -5.78
N ASP A 32 3.41 -3.35 -6.57
CA ASP A 32 2.95 -2.99 -7.92
C ASP A 32 1.43 -2.75 -7.86
N PHE A 33 1.01 -1.50 -8.09
CA PHE A 33 -0.40 -1.11 -8.07
C PHE A 33 -0.95 -1.10 -9.48
N MET A 34 -1.85 -2.03 -9.75
CA MET A 34 -2.67 -1.99 -10.96
C MET A 34 -4.09 -1.56 -10.57
N ALA A 35 -4.52 -0.43 -11.10
CA ALA A 35 -5.93 -0.04 -11.01
C ALA A 35 -6.75 -1.04 -11.82
N VAL A 36 -7.67 -1.75 -11.15
CA VAL A 36 -8.70 -2.55 -11.82
C VAL A 36 -9.89 -1.62 -12.03
N ALA A 37 -10.35 -1.51 -13.27
CA ALA A 37 -11.25 -0.45 -13.75
C ALA A 37 -12.50 -0.18 -12.89
N GLU A 38 -12.97 1.08 -12.95
CA GLU A 38 -14.27 1.67 -12.52
C GLU A 38 -14.85 1.37 -11.12
N GLN A 39 -14.26 0.48 -10.32
CA GLN A 39 -14.73 0.12 -8.99
C GLN A 39 -13.67 0.46 -7.94
N ALA A 40 -14.09 0.73 -6.70
CA ALA A 40 -13.19 1.02 -5.57
C ALA A 40 -12.49 -0.26 -5.04
N VAL A 41 -12.07 -1.13 -5.96
CA VAL A 41 -11.38 -2.39 -5.72
C VAL A 41 -9.97 -2.25 -6.28
N TYR A 42 -8.99 -2.44 -5.42
CA TYR A 42 -7.58 -2.39 -5.76
C TYR A 42 -6.98 -3.78 -5.60
N SER A 43 -6.14 -4.18 -6.56
CA SER A 43 -5.32 -5.39 -6.45
C SER A 43 -3.88 -4.99 -6.18
N LEU A 44 -3.27 -5.64 -5.19
CA LEU A 44 -1.87 -5.48 -4.82
C LEU A 44 -1.14 -6.81 -5.00
N LEU A 45 -0.05 -6.78 -5.76
CA LEU A 45 0.91 -7.88 -5.84
C LEU A 45 2.09 -7.59 -4.92
N LEU A 46 2.33 -8.50 -3.97
CA LEU A 46 3.46 -8.44 -3.03
C LEU A 46 3.98 -9.87 -2.80
N ASP A 47 5.29 -10.09 -2.97
CA ASP A 47 5.94 -11.40 -2.80
C ASP A 47 5.27 -12.56 -3.56
N ASN A 48 4.89 -12.33 -4.82
CA ASN A 48 4.15 -13.27 -5.67
C ASN A 48 2.78 -13.70 -5.09
N LYS A 49 2.20 -12.92 -4.19
CA LYS A 49 0.85 -13.10 -3.66
C LYS A 49 -0.02 -11.92 -4.07
N SER A 50 -1.29 -12.22 -4.37
CA SER A 50 -2.31 -11.23 -4.71
C SER A 50 -3.15 -10.90 -3.48
N TYR A 51 -3.38 -9.62 -3.24
CA TYR A 51 -4.25 -9.10 -2.18
C TYR A 51 -5.30 -8.18 -2.80
N GLU A 52 -6.53 -8.27 -2.32
CA GLU A 52 -7.63 -7.41 -2.77
C GLU A 52 -8.03 -6.46 -1.65
N ALA A 53 -8.17 -5.17 -1.98
CA ALA A 53 -8.63 -4.15 -1.06
C ALA A 53 -9.87 -3.46 -1.63
N HIS A 54 -10.95 -3.47 -0.85
CA HIS A 54 -12.17 -2.73 -1.13
C HIS A 54 -12.21 -1.49 -0.23
N ILE A 55 -12.27 -0.31 -0.83
CA ILE A 55 -12.34 0.97 -0.11
C ILE A 55 -13.76 1.53 -0.29
N THR A 56 -14.45 1.78 0.83
CA THR A 56 -15.81 2.35 0.89
C THR A 56 -15.84 3.54 1.83
#